data_AF-A0A958BUI6-F1
#
_entry.id   AF-A0A958BUI6-F1
#
_cell.length_a   1.000
_cell.length_b   1.000
_cell.length_c   1.000
_cell.angle_alpha   90.00
_cell.angle_beta   90.00
_cell.angle_gamma   90.00
#
_symmetry.space_group_name_H-M   'P 1'
#
loop_
_entity.id
_entity.type
_entity.pdbx_description
1 polymer ?
#
loop_
_entity_poly.entity_id
_entity_poly.type
_entity_poly.pdbx_seq_one_letter_code
_entity_poly.pdbx_strand_id
1 'polypeptide(L)'
;MDNNLELTGKQKAATLLITLGPEAASHVLKHFEEEEIETLTYEISQMGRVAGAVKEAVIEECYHMSFVSEGLDSGGFEYARDMLARALGSQKAREFMERVKVRSQGAPFDFLDEADPAQIANSLKNEHPQTIALIVSYLKAAKAAGVISNFEEHLQGEVASRIAAMDRVSPDV
;
A
#
# COMPACT_ATOMS: atom_id res chain seq x y z
N MET A 1 0.67 23.30 23.01
CA MET A 1 0.46 22.88 24.41
C MET A 1 0.62 21.39 24.42
N ASP A 2 1.80 20.95 24.83
CA ASP A 2 2.23 19.56 24.82
C ASP A 2 1.42 18.78 25.85
N ASN A 3 0.52 17.93 25.39
CA ASN A 3 -0.29 17.08 26.25
C ASN A 3 0.39 15.73 26.46
N ASN A 4 1.70 15.75 26.73
CA ASN A 4 2.45 14.59 27.17
C ASN A 4 2.17 14.39 28.67
N LEU A 5 0.95 13.97 29.00
CA LEU A 5 0.67 13.41 30.32
C LEU A 5 1.50 12.12 30.41
N GLU A 6 2.58 12.13 31.19
CA GLU A 6 3.39 10.96 31.50
C GLU A 6 2.54 9.94 32.30
N LEU A 7 1.62 9.27 31.61
CA LEU A 7 0.85 8.19 32.18
C LEU A 7 1.76 6.97 32.36
N THR A 8 1.68 6.35 33.53
CA THR A 8 2.32 5.05 33.74
C THR A 8 1.65 3.97 32.89
N GLY A 9 2.32 2.85 32.64
CA GLY A 9 1.73 1.75 31.86
C GLY A 9 0.39 1.25 32.42
N LYS A 10 0.25 1.21 33.75
CA LYS A 10 -1.00 0.85 34.43
C LYS A 10 -2.12 1.87 34.16
N GLN A 11 -1.79 3.16 34.20
CA GLN A 11 -2.72 4.24 33.89
C GLN A 11 -3.12 4.24 32.41
N LYS A 12 -2.20 3.92 31.50
CA LYS A 12 -2.53 3.76 30.07
C LYS A 12 -3.48 2.58 29.85
N ALA A 13 -3.22 1.44 30.46
CA ALA A 13 -4.11 0.28 30.41
C ALA A 13 -5.51 0.59 30.98
N ALA A 14 -5.58 1.26 32.14
CA ALA A 14 -6.83 1.73 32.73
C ALA A 14 -7.58 2.70 31.79
N THR A 15 -6.87 3.65 31.18
CA THR A 15 -7.43 4.60 30.21
C THR A 15 -7.98 3.89 28.97
N LEU A 16 -7.29 2.87 28.48
CA LEU A 16 -7.74 2.06 27.36
C LEU A 16 -9.04 1.32 27.70
N LEU A 17 -9.10 0.66 28.87
CA LEU A 17 -10.30 -0.06 29.33
C LEU A 17 -11.51 0.89 29.50
N ILE A 18 -11.30 2.09 30.07
CA ILE A 18 -12.34 3.12 30.16
C ILE A 18 -12.83 3.56 28.77
N THR A 19 -11.92 3.62 27.80
CA THR A 19 -12.24 4.06 26.43
C THR A 19 -13.00 3.00 25.64
N LEU A 20 -12.67 1.72 25.84
CA LEU A 20 -13.40 0.58 25.27
C LEU A 20 -14.81 0.43 25.85
N GLY A 21 -15.02 0.92 27.07
CA GLY A 21 -16.29 0.82 27.79
C GLY A 21 -16.50 -0.56 28.42
N PRO A 22 -17.50 -0.69 29.31
CA PRO A 22 -17.62 -1.83 30.22
C PRO A 22 -17.83 -3.16 29.51
N GLU A 23 -18.57 -3.20 28.40
CA GLU A 23 -18.79 -4.46 27.68
C GLU A 23 -17.49 -5.00 27.08
N ALA A 24 -16.81 -4.22 26.23
CA ALA A 24 -15.57 -4.64 25.58
C ALA A 24 -14.43 -4.85 26.60
N ALA A 25 -14.31 -3.97 27.60
CA ALA A 25 -13.32 -4.11 28.67
C ALA A 25 -13.50 -5.43 29.44
N SER A 26 -14.75 -5.87 29.69
CA SER A 26 -15.00 -7.13 30.38
C SER A 26 -14.49 -8.35 29.62
N HIS A 27 -14.46 -8.30 28.28
CA HIS A 27 -13.87 -9.37 27.48
C HIS A 27 -12.34 -9.39 27.59
N VAL A 28 -11.72 -8.22 27.63
CA VAL A 28 -10.26 -8.09 27.80
C VAL A 28 -9.83 -8.58 29.19
N LEU A 29 -10.53 -8.14 30.25
CA LEU A 29 -10.20 -8.48 31.65
C LEU A 29 -10.30 -9.98 31.94
N LYS A 30 -11.05 -10.77 31.17
CA LYS A 30 -11.11 -12.24 31.32
C LYS A 30 -9.77 -12.94 31.05
N HIS A 31 -8.82 -12.24 30.45
CA HIS A 31 -7.48 -12.76 30.13
C HIS A 31 -6.41 -12.35 31.15
N PHE A 32 -6.80 -11.65 32.22
CA PHE A 32 -5.89 -11.14 33.25
C PHE A 32 -6.02 -11.97 34.53
N GLU A 33 -4.94 -12.03 35.29
CA GLU A 33 -4.93 -12.64 36.62
C GLU A 33 -5.63 -11.73 37.65
N GLU A 34 -6.09 -12.30 38.75
CA GLU A 34 -6.88 -11.58 39.78
C GLU A 34 -6.14 -10.34 40.31
N GLU A 35 -4.85 -10.45 40.59
CA GLU A 35 -4.00 -9.33 41.06
C GLU A 35 -3.89 -8.18 40.03
N GLU A 36 -3.90 -8.51 38.73
CA GLU A 36 -3.84 -7.53 37.66
C GLU A 36 -5.19 -6.81 37.48
N ILE A 37 -6.28 -7.56 37.61
CA ILE A 37 -7.65 -7.01 37.61
C ILE A 37 -7.82 -6.05 38.78
N GLU A 38 -7.38 -6.42 40.00
CA GLU A 38 -7.42 -5.53 41.17
C GLU A 38 -6.62 -4.26 40.93
N THR A 39 -5.40 -4.39 40.40
CA THR A 39 -4.54 -3.26 40.07
C THR A 39 -5.21 -2.31 39.07
N LEU A 40 -5.74 -2.83 37.96
CA LEU A 40 -6.39 -2.03 36.93
C LEU A 40 -7.70 -1.40 37.42
N THR A 41 -8.46 -2.13 38.22
CA THR A 41 -9.71 -1.62 38.81
C THR A 41 -9.42 -0.49 39.81
N TYR A 42 -8.36 -0.61 40.61
CA TYR A 42 -7.90 0.45 41.49
C TYR A 42 -7.52 1.71 40.69
N GLU A 43 -6.70 1.58 39.65
CA GLU A 43 -6.34 2.72 38.80
C GLU A 43 -7.57 3.38 38.16
N ILE A 44 -8.50 2.59 37.61
CA ILE A 44 -9.76 3.09 37.05
C ILE A 44 -10.57 3.86 38.10
N SER A 45 -10.60 3.39 39.36
CA SER A 45 -11.33 4.05 40.45
C SER A 45 -10.73 5.42 40.84
N GLN A 46 -9.41 5.57 40.71
CA GLN A 46 -8.71 6.83 40.98
C GLN A 46 -8.82 7.80 39.80
N MET A 47 -9.18 7.31 38.62
CA MET A 47 -9.32 8.12 37.42
C MET A 47 -10.65 8.86 37.38
N GLY A 48 -10.57 10.19 37.22
CA GLY A 48 -11.70 11.03 36.88
C GLY A 48 -12.02 11.02 35.39
N ARG A 49 -12.62 12.11 34.91
CA ARG A 49 -12.90 12.28 33.48
C ARG A 49 -11.59 12.36 32.68
N VAL A 50 -11.34 11.37 31.85
CA VAL A 50 -10.20 11.38 30.91
C VAL A 50 -10.54 12.25 29.69
N ALA A 51 -9.65 13.17 29.33
CA ALA A 51 -9.80 14.04 28.17
C ALA A 51 -9.76 13.24 26.86
N GLY A 52 -10.53 13.67 25.84
CA GLY A 52 -10.61 12.97 24.55
C GLY A 52 -9.26 12.76 23.87
N ALA A 53 -8.42 13.81 23.86
CA ALA A 53 -7.06 13.73 23.29
C ALA A 53 -6.17 12.68 23.97
N VAL A 54 -6.34 12.45 25.28
CA VAL A 54 -5.57 11.44 26.02
C VAL A 54 -6.05 10.03 25.66
N LYS A 55 -7.36 9.84 25.50
CA LYS A 55 -7.93 8.57 25.05
C LYS A 55 -7.43 8.20 23.66
N GLU A 56 -7.43 9.17 22.75
CA GLU A 56 -6.97 8.99 21.37
C GLU A 56 -5.49 8.62 21.33
N ALA A 57 -4.64 9.35 22.07
CA ALA A 57 -3.21 9.04 22.17
C ALA A 57 -2.95 7.63 22.73
N VAL A 58 -3.67 7.20 23.76
CA VAL A 58 -3.54 5.85 24.34
C VAL A 58 -4.01 4.75 23.38
N ILE A 59 -5.07 5.00 22.60
CA ILE A 59 -5.51 4.06 21.55
C ILE A 59 -4.44 3.92 20.48
N GLU A 60 -3.90 5.03 19.96
CA GLU A 60 -2.86 5.00 18.94
C GLU A 60 -1.62 4.27 19.45
N GLU A 61 -1.16 4.56 20.67
CA GLU A 61 -0.03 3.87 21.28
C GLU A 61 -0.27 2.35 21.41
N CYS A 62 -1.44 1.94 21.92
CA CYS A 62 -1.80 0.53 22.04
C CYS A 62 -1.89 -0.16 20.67
N TYR A 63 -2.45 0.52 19.67
CA TYR A 63 -2.53 0.04 18.31
C TYR A 63 -1.12 -0.19 17.76
N HIS A 64 -0.22 0.79 17.85
CA HIS A 64 1.18 0.67 17.43
C HIS A 64 1.93 -0.47 18.14
N MET A 65 1.77 -0.62 19.45
CA MET A 65 2.37 -1.74 20.20
C MET A 65 1.87 -3.11 19.72
N SER A 66 0.62 -3.20 19.26
CA SER A 66 0.04 -4.44 18.72
C SER A 66 0.72 -4.86 17.41
N PHE A 67 1.16 -3.92 16.58
CA PHE A 67 1.91 -4.22 15.35
C PHE A 67 3.39 -4.54 15.60
N VAL A 68 4.00 -3.92 16.62
CA VAL A 68 5.39 -4.20 17.01
C VAL A 68 5.56 -5.64 17.48
N SER A 69 4.54 -6.22 18.13
CA SER A 69 4.58 -7.62 18.59
C SER A 69 4.46 -8.66 17.47
N GLU A 70 3.94 -8.30 16.29
CA GLU A 70 3.77 -9.21 15.13
C GLU A 70 4.92 -9.13 14.11
N GLY A 71 5.98 -8.35 14.39
CA GLY A 71 7.12 -8.23 13.47
C GLY A 71 6.79 -7.50 12.17
N LEU A 72 5.71 -6.72 12.14
CA LEU A 72 5.30 -5.90 11.00
C LEU A 72 5.92 -4.50 11.08
N ASP A 73 7.24 -4.44 11.18
CA ASP A 73 8.01 -3.25 10.82
C ASP A 73 8.00 -3.11 9.29
N SER A 74 6.86 -2.73 8.73
CA SER A 74 6.77 -2.05 7.43
C SER A 74 5.32 -1.81 7.05
N GLY A 75 4.97 -0.55 6.81
CA GLY A 75 3.90 -0.28 5.84
C GLY A 75 4.20 -1.04 4.54
N GLY A 76 3.15 -1.56 3.89
CA GLY A 76 3.30 -2.46 2.75
C GLY A 76 1.95 -2.90 2.19
N PHE A 77 1.98 -3.70 1.13
CA PHE A 77 0.78 -4.13 0.41
C PHE A 77 -0.23 -4.85 1.32
N GLU A 78 0.23 -5.72 2.21
CA GLU A 78 -0.61 -6.47 3.14
C GLU A 78 -1.28 -5.55 4.18
N TYR A 79 -0.53 -4.59 4.74
CA TYR A 79 -1.08 -3.59 5.67
C TYR A 79 -2.15 -2.72 5.01
N ALA A 80 -1.90 -2.24 3.80
CA ALA A 80 -2.87 -1.47 3.04
C ALA A 80 -4.13 -2.30 2.70
N ARG A 81 -3.95 -3.58 2.37
CA ARG A 81 -5.07 -4.51 2.12
C ARG A 81 -5.94 -4.68 3.35
N ASP A 82 -5.33 -4.95 4.49
CA ASP A 82 -6.07 -5.23 5.73
C ASP A 82 -6.76 -3.96 6.26
N MET A 83 -6.10 -2.80 6.14
CA MET A 83 -6.71 -1.50 6.41
C MET A 83 -7.95 -1.26 5.52
N LEU A 84 -7.83 -1.49 4.20
CA LEU A 84 -8.95 -1.34 3.27
C LEU A 84 -10.06 -2.37 3.51
N ALA A 85 -9.72 -3.60 3.89
CA ALA A 85 -10.69 -4.66 4.19
C ALA A 85 -11.55 -4.29 5.40
N ARG A 86 -10.94 -3.71 6.44
CA ARG A 86 -11.65 -3.23 7.63
C ARG A 86 -12.53 -2.01 7.34
N ALA A 87 -12.10 -1.11 6.44
CA ALA A 87 -12.84 0.10 6.11
C ALA A 87 -13.98 -0.11 5.10
N LEU A 88 -13.79 -0.99 4.11
CA LEU A 88 -14.65 -1.07 2.92
C LEU A 88 -15.20 -2.49 2.64
N GLY A 89 -14.79 -3.49 3.42
CA GLY A 89 -15.06 -4.90 3.18
C GLY A 89 -14.06 -5.56 2.23
N SER A 90 -13.90 -6.88 2.35
CA SER A 90 -12.89 -7.68 1.64
C SER A 90 -12.96 -7.58 0.11
N GLN A 91 -14.17 -7.55 -0.45
CA GLN A 91 -14.37 -7.45 -1.91
C GLN A 91 -13.80 -6.14 -2.48
N LYS A 92 -14.19 -5.00 -1.89
CA LYS A 92 -13.73 -3.67 -2.33
C LYS A 92 -12.24 -3.49 -2.06
N ALA A 93 -11.75 -3.99 -0.94
CA ALA A 93 -10.32 -3.95 -0.64
C ALA A 93 -9.51 -4.64 -1.73
N ARG A 94 -9.91 -5.84 -2.17
CA ARG A 94 -9.26 -6.54 -3.28
C ARG A 94 -9.23 -5.71 -4.56
N GLU A 95 -10.34 -5.12 -4.96
CA GLU A 95 -10.43 -4.27 -6.15
C GLU A 95 -9.49 -3.04 -6.08
N PHE A 96 -9.41 -2.39 -4.91
CA PHE A 96 -8.49 -1.27 -4.71
C PHE A 96 -7.03 -1.72 -4.73
N MET A 97 -6.71 -2.85 -4.10
CA MET A 97 -5.36 -3.39 -4.07
C MET A 97 -4.87 -3.81 -5.46
N GLU A 98 -5.72 -4.40 -6.30
CA GLU A 98 -5.37 -4.71 -7.70
C GLU A 98 -5.03 -3.45 -8.51
N ARG A 99 -5.81 -2.37 -8.34
CA ARG A 99 -5.49 -1.08 -9.02
C ARG A 99 -4.16 -0.49 -8.55
N VAL A 100 -3.85 -0.60 -7.26
CA VAL A 100 -2.57 -0.12 -6.71
C VAL A 100 -1.41 -0.97 -7.22
N LYS A 101 -1.58 -2.30 -7.32
CA LYS A 101 -0.57 -3.23 -7.85
C LYS A 101 -0.21 -2.93 -9.30
N VAL A 102 -1.21 -2.73 -10.16
CA VAL A 102 -1.02 -2.33 -11.57
C VAL A 102 -0.24 -1.01 -11.67
N ARG A 103 -0.48 -0.07 -10.75
CA ARG A 103 0.22 1.21 -10.72
C ARG A 103 1.65 1.10 -10.20
N SER A 104 1.97 0.05 -9.43
CA SER A 104 3.24 -0.13 -8.73
C SER A 104 4.21 -1.09 -9.44
N GLN A 105 3.75 -1.93 -10.36
CA GLN A 105 4.63 -2.81 -11.16
C GLN A 105 5.30 -2.10 -12.34
N GLY A 106 5.02 -0.80 -12.55
CA GLY A 106 5.39 -0.09 -13.77
C GLY A 106 4.59 -0.61 -14.97
N ALA A 107 4.44 0.18 -16.02
CA ALA A 107 3.98 -0.37 -17.27
C ALA A 107 5.03 -1.36 -17.80
N PRO A 108 4.62 -2.41 -18.54
CA PRO A 108 5.55 -3.25 -19.27
C PRO A 108 6.54 -2.37 -20.05
N PHE A 109 7.83 -2.68 -19.93
CA PHE A 109 8.92 -1.95 -20.58
C PHE A 109 9.22 -0.54 -20.05
N ASP A 110 8.73 -0.16 -18.86
CA ASP A 110 9.09 1.12 -18.21
C ASP A 110 10.62 1.31 -18.06
N PHE A 111 11.40 0.23 -17.96
CA PHE A 111 12.87 0.31 -17.91
C PHE A 111 13.50 0.90 -19.20
N LEU A 112 12.76 0.93 -20.32
CA LEU A 112 13.20 1.55 -21.58
C LEU A 112 13.07 3.08 -21.54
N ASP A 113 12.37 3.66 -20.57
CA ASP A 113 12.23 5.12 -20.44
C ASP A 113 13.57 5.83 -20.14
N GLU A 114 14.57 5.12 -19.64
CA GLU A 114 15.92 5.67 -19.37
C GLU A 114 16.93 5.38 -20.50
N ALA A 115 16.64 4.41 -21.39
CA ALA A 115 17.57 3.99 -22.45
C ALA A 115 17.59 4.94 -23.66
N ASP A 116 18.74 5.05 -24.35
CA ASP A 116 18.85 5.84 -25.57
C ASP A 116 18.05 5.19 -26.73
N PRO A 117 17.28 5.95 -27.53
CA PRO A 117 16.48 5.39 -28.63
C PRO A 117 17.27 4.53 -29.63
N ALA A 118 18.53 4.87 -29.92
CA ALA A 118 19.37 4.09 -30.81
C ALA A 118 19.80 2.76 -30.19
N GLN A 119 19.97 2.69 -28.87
CA GLN A 119 20.23 1.43 -28.16
C GLN A 119 19.01 0.51 -28.20
N ILE A 120 17.82 1.07 -27.94
CA ILE A 120 16.56 0.32 -28.03
C ILE A 120 16.37 -0.23 -29.45
N ALA A 121 16.56 0.59 -30.49
CA ALA A 121 16.44 0.15 -31.88
C ALA A 121 17.44 -0.97 -32.23
N ASN A 122 18.69 -0.87 -31.76
CA ASN A 122 19.70 -1.90 -31.97
C ASN A 122 19.35 -3.25 -31.30
N SER A 123 18.71 -3.21 -30.13
CA SER A 123 18.22 -4.42 -29.44
C SER A 123 17.04 -5.05 -30.17
N LEU A 124 16.19 -4.23 -30.81
CA LEU A 124 14.96 -4.68 -31.47
C LEU A 124 15.14 -5.06 -32.95
N LYS A 125 16.29 -4.77 -33.57
CA LYS A 125 16.48 -4.91 -35.03
C LYS A 125 16.25 -6.32 -35.60
N ASN A 126 16.39 -7.37 -34.77
CA ASN A 126 16.20 -8.76 -35.17
C ASN A 126 14.84 -9.32 -34.74
N GLU A 127 14.01 -8.53 -34.08
CA GLU A 127 12.69 -8.93 -33.61
C GLU A 127 11.66 -8.88 -34.74
N HIS A 128 10.58 -9.65 -34.58
CA HIS A 128 9.47 -9.61 -35.53
C HIS A 128 8.79 -8.23 -35.50
N PRO A 129 8.34 -7.66 -36.65
CA PRO A 129 7.73 -6.33 -36.69
C PRO A 129 6.54 -6.13 -35.73
N GLN A 130 5.82 -7.21 -35.42
CA GLN A 130 4.75 -7.19 -34.40
C GLN A 130 5.28 -7.02 -32.97
N THR A 131 6.39 -7.67 -32.62
CA THR A 131 7.04 -7.54 -31.31
C THR A 131 7.58 -6.12 -31.13
N ILE A 132 8.20 -5.57 -32.19
CA ILE A 132 8.68 -4.18 -32.21
C ILE A 132 7.50 -3.22 -32.00
N ALA A 133 6.40 -3.39 -32.75
CA ALA A 133 5.20 -2.58 -32.60
C ALA A 133 4.60 -2.65 -31.18
N LEU A 134 4.58 -3.84 -30.58
CA LEU A 134 4.13 -4.04 -29.21
C LEU A 134 5.00 -3.23 -28.23
N ILE A 135 6.31 -3.45 -28.22
CA ILE A 135 7.23 -2.78 -27.28
C ILE A 135 7.17 -1.26 -27.47
N VAL A 136 7.21 -0.78 -28.72
CA VAL A 136 7.19 0.65 -29.04
C VAL A 136 5.85 1.30 -28.65
N SER A 137 4.74 0.57 -28.66
CA SER A 137 3.43 1.09 -28.23
C SER A 137 3.32 1.38 -26.73
N TYR A 138 4.22 0.83 -25.91
CA TYR A 138 4.34 1.15 -24.48
C TYR A 138 5.25 2.35 -24.20
N LEU A 139 5.99 2.86 -25.20
CA LEU A 139 6.88 4.01 -25.03
C LEU A 139 6.14 5.34 -25.20
N LYS A 140 6.64 6.39 -24.53
CA LYS A 140 6.20 7.77 -24.78
C LYS A 140 6.43 8.14 -26.26
N ALA A 141 5.49 8.87 -26.85
CA ALA A 141 5.48 9.20 -28.28
C ALA A 141 6.82 9.75 -28.83
N ALA A 142 7.48 10.65 -28.10
CA ALA A 142 8.77 11.20 -28.50
C ALA A 142 9.89 10.14 -28.57
N LYS A 143 9.93 9.23 -27.60
CA LYS A 143 10.90 8.13 -27.57
C LYS A 143 10.56 7.06 -28.61
N ALA A 144 9.28 6.71 -28.76
CA ALA A 144 8.81 5.82 -29.82
C ALA A 144 9.22 6.31 -31.21
N ALA A 145 9.01 7.60 -31.51
CA ALA A 145 9.45 8.21 -32.76
C ALA A 145 10.97 8.14 -32.93
N GLY A 146 11.73 8.42 -31.87
CA GLY A 146 13.19 8.27 -31.86
C GLY A 146 13.62 6.84 -32.20
N VAL A 147 13.01 5.83 -31.57
CA VAL A 147 13.32 4.41 -31.84
C VAL A 147 12.99 4.04 -33.28
N ILE A 148 11.78 4.38 -33.75
CA ILE A 148 11.34 4.06 -35.11
C ILE A 148 12.27 4.69 -36.15
N SER A 149 12.70 5.94 -35.95
CA SER A 149 13.57 6.65 -36.90
C SER A 149 14.95 6.00 -37.12
N ASN A 150 15.36 5.07 -36.26
CA ASN A 150 16.61 4.33 -36.39
C ASN A 150 16.48 3.05 -37.24
N PHE A 151 15.28 2.64 -37.66
CA PHE A 151 15.07 1.49 -38.54
C PHE A 151 15.13 1.86 -40.02
N GLU A 152 15.23 0.87 -40.92
CA GLU A 152 15.09 1.10 -42.37
C GLU A 152 13.66 1.51 -42.74
N GLU A 153 13.49 2.34 -43.78
CA GLU A 153 12.20 2.94 -44.16
C GLU A 153 11.04 1.93 -44.27
N HIS A 154 11.31 0.75 -44.84
CA HIS A 154 10.32 -0.32 -44.95
C HIS A 154 9.80 -0.75 -43.56
N LEU A 155 10.72 -1.00 -42.62
CA LEU A 155 10.37 -1.44 -41.28
C LEU A 155 9.69 -0.33 -40.48
N GLN A 156 10.05 0.93 -40.69
CA GLN A 156 9.38 2.08 -40.07
C GLN A 156 7.89 2.11 -40.41
N GLY A 157 7.56 2.01 -41.71
CA GLY A 157 6.19 2.00 -42.20
C GLY A 157 5.39 0.80 -41.68
N GLU A 158 6.02 -0.39 -41.66
CA GLU A 158 5.38 -1.61 -41.17
C GLU A 158 5.06 -1.53 -39.67
N VAL A 159 6.01 -1.07 -38.85
CA VAL A 159 5.82 -0.90 -37.40
C VAL A 159 4.75 0.16 -37.11
N ALA A 160 4.79 1.31 -37.78
CA ALA A 160 3.80 2.37 -37.59
C ALA A 160 2.37 1.90 -37.95
N SER A 161 2.23 1.17 -39.07
CA SER A 161 0.93 0.61 -39.48
C SER A 161 0.41 -0.41 -38.46
N ARG A 162 1.29 -1.24 -37.89
CA ARG A 162 0.90 -2.21 -36.86
C ARG A 162 0.46 -1.51 -35.58
N ILE A 163 1.20 -0.50 -35.10
CA ILE A 163 0.78 0.30 -33.93
C ILE A 163 -0.61 0.92 -34.16
N ALA A 164 -0.87 1.45 -35.36
CA ALA A 164 -2.17 2.03 -35.70
C ALA A 164 -3.31 1.00 -35.77
N ALA A 165 -3.02 -0.24 -36.16
CA ALA A 165 -4.00 -1.33 -36.27
C ALA A 165 -4.13 -2.15 -34.98
N MET A 166 -3.26 -1.94 -33.98
CA MET A 166 -3.30 -2.65 -32.72
C MET A 166 -4.49 -2.18 -31.89
N ASP A 167 -5.48 -3.06 -31.71
CA ASP A 167 -6.50 -2.90 -30.69
C ASP A 167 -5.86 -3.11 -29.30
N ARG A 168 -6.40 -2.46 -28.26
CA ARG A 168 -5.79 -2.45 -26.91
C ARG A 168 -5.37 -3.87 -26.49
N VAL A 169 -4.07 -4.13 -26.46
CA VAL A 169 -3.53 -5.42 -26.03
C VAL A 169 -3.80 -5.53 -24.53
N SER A 170 -4.63 -6.50 -24.16
CA SER A 170 -4.95 -6.78 -22.76
C SER A 170 -3.66 -7.13 -22.02
N PRO A 171 -3.39 -6.54 -20.85
CA PRO A 171 -2.11 -6.67 -20.13
C PRO A 171 -1.96 -8.00 -19.38
N ASP A 172 -2.42 -9.11 -19.96
CA ASP A 172 -2.32 -10.45 -19.38
C ASP A 172 -1.57 -11.40 -20.33
N VAL A 173 -0.23 -11.42 -20.19
CA VAL A 173 0.60 -12.61 -20.34
C VAL A 173 1.70 -12.55 -19.27
#